data_AF-T2G7X4-F1
#
_entry.id   AF-T2G7X4-F1
#
_cell.length_a   1.000
_cell.length_b   1.000
_cell.length_c   1.000
_cell.angle_alpha   90.00
_cell.angle_beta   90.00
_cell.angle_gamma   90.00
#
_symmetry.space_group_name_H-M   'P 1'
#
loop_
_entity.id
_entity.type
_entity.pdbx_description
1 polymer ?
#
loop_
_entity_poly.entity_id
_entity_poly.type
_entity_poly.pdbx_seq_one_letter_code
_entity_poly.pdbx_strand_id
1 'polypeptide(L)'
;MGHFYSWQSDTDGAWNRYLIEESIKNAVREWGDEGGYALKLVQDAREEPGSPDLKEKILQNISSCQFFVCDVTLVNPDSSGRKMPNPNVMFELGYAVKRLGWERIILVYNTCNGRIEDLPFDIRSHRPQCYKIIGDRNNHIESILTGTRINKASQIITLIVSYLKQTASKLPRDACKCRTEALPRGTCSCNQSNSKLISEKNKKTNSEMKKDAIRKISKSIISTVKLIVERPDFKCIPPDYVDDPDKKIKKDRDVNSMKKLLAEVDADTFQHFYNESLRGLIVDDIFHYWEGFKAVYESPAFYLYDENLKKAVDALYEHWQASLSYGDCFNTAQGGYCPFTSAIQVSACFNQIQQAFLCFSKLCQIINNDYSEINIAETSRLAAANYKKFANKCNQALASDSDSLDLLNFMQK
;
A
#
# COMPACT_ATOMS: atom_id res chain seq x y z
N MET A 1 1.63 5.83 17.68
CA MET A 1 2.13 5.87 16.29
C MET A 1 3.60 6.29 16.29
N GLY A 2 4.51 5.49 15.76
CA GLY A 2 5.92 5.87 15.69
C GLY A 2 6.21 6.77 14.49
N HIS A 3 7.19 7.66 14.58
CA HIS A 3 7.84 8.28 13.43
C HIS A 3 9.34 8.12 13.57
N PHE A 4 10.01 7.89 12.45
CA PHE A 4 11.46 7.71 12.41
C PHE A 4 12.12 8.95 11.83
N TYR A 5 13.23 9.38 12.42
CA TYR A 5 14.03 10.49 11.90
C TYR A 5 15.45 10.03 11.55
N SER A 6 15.74 10.06 10.24
CA SER A 6 17.06 9.78 9.68
C SER A 6 17.89 11.07 9.60
N TRP A 7 19.01 11.10 10.30
CA TRP A 7 19.85 12.29 10.48
C TRP A 7 21.29 12.04 10.04
N GLN A 8 22.06 13.13 9.87
CA GLN A 8 23.46 13.09 9.46
C GLN A 8 24.34 13.98 10.34
N SER A 9 25.63 13.65 10.43
CA SER A 9 26.65 14.42 11.17
C SER A 9 27.59 15.25 10.29
N ASP A 10 27.50 15.12 8.96
CA ASP A 10 28.45 15.75 8.02
C ASP A 10 28.17 17.24 7.74
N THR A 11 27.06 17.76 8.27
CA THR A 11 26.67 19.17 8.23
C THR A 11 26.74 19.78 9.63
N ASP A 12 26.65 21.10 9.74
CA ASP A 12 26.66 21.77 11.04
C ASP A 12 25.47 21.33 11.89
N GLY A 13 25.74 20.54 12.93
CA GLY A 13 24.72 19.94 13.77
C GLY A 13 23.78 20.97 14.42
N ALA A 14 24.26 22.20 14.70
CA ALA A 14 23.44 23.24 15.33
C ALA A 14 22.32 23.74 14.39
N TRP A 15 22.57 23.75 13.08
CA TRP A 15 21.67 24.27 12.06
C TRP A 15 20.99 23.18 11.22
N ASN A 16 21.42 21.94 11.37
CA ASN A 16 20.85 20.75 10.77
C ASN A 16 20.29 19.83 11.86
N ARG A 17 21.04 18.78 12.24
CA ARG A 17 20.59 17.70 13.12
C ARG A 17 19.74 18.17 14.30
N TYR A 18 20.28 19.03 15.17
CA TYR A 18 19.62 19.44 16.40
C TYR A 18 18.41 20.34 16.13
N LEU A 19 18.49 21.21 15.11
CA LEU A 19 17.39 22.10 14.74
C LEU A 19 16.20 21.34 14.16
N ILE A 20 16.46 20.38 13.27
CA ILE A 20 15.43 19.52 12.68
C ILE A 20 14.82 18.63 13.76
N GLU A 21 15.64 18.03 14.62
CA GLU A 21 15.18 17.22 15.75
C GLU A 21 14.27 18.01 16.71
N GLU A 22 14.68 19.22 17.12
CA GLU A 22 13.85 20.11 17.94
C GLU A 22 12.53 20.46 17.24
N SER A 23 12.56 20.64 15.91
CA SER A 23 11.37 20.92 15.10
C SER A 23 10.41 19.72 15.03
N ILE A 24 10.94 18.51 14.89
CA ILE A 24 10.14 17.28 14.92
C ILE A 24 9.52 17.10 16.31
N LYS A 25 10.30 17.25 17.38
CA LYS A 25 9.81 17.17 18.77
C LYS A 25 8.70 18.19 19.05
N ASN A 26 8.82 19.41 18.52
CA ASN A 26 7.75 20.42 18.59
C ASN A 26 6.51 20.01 17.81
N ALA A 27 6.68 19.57 16.57
CA ALA A 27 5.58 19.11 15.72
C ALA A 27 4.76 17.99 16.36
N VAL A 28 5.47 17.04 16.98
CA VAL A 28 4.90 15.88 17.68
C VAL A 28 4.07 16.28 18.89
N ARG A 29 4.58 17.23 19.70
CA ARG A 29 3.85 17.74 20.86
C ARG A 29 2.58 18.47 20.43
N GLU A 30 2.71 19.42 19.49
CA GLU A 30 1.58 20.21 18.99
C GLU A 30 0.52 19.31 18.34
N TRP A 31 0.93 18.28 17.58
CA TRP A 31 0.02 17.28 17.02
C TRP A 31 -0.73 16.50 18.10
N GLY A 32 -0.06 16.10 19.18
CA GLY A 32 -0.68 15.42 20.32
C GLY A 32 -1.68 16.31 21.05
N ASP A 33 -1.32 17.58 21.27
CA ASP A 33 -2.18 18.57 21.94
C ASP A 33 -3.46 18.88 21.12
N GLU A 34 -3.39 18.79 19.79
CA GLU A 34 -4.54 18.92 18.88
C GLU A 34 -5.48 17.68 18.87
N GLY A 35 -5.22 16.67 19.71
CA GLY A 35 -5.98 15.42 19.75
C GLY A 35 -5.56 14.40 18.67
N GLY A 36 -4.41 14.63 18.02
CA GLY A 36 -3.80 13.67 17.12
C GLY A 36 -3.24 12.46 17.87
N TYR A 37 -3.00 11.36 17.15
CA TYR A 37 -2.41 10.16 17.74
C TYR A 37 -1.04 10.45 18.37
N ALA A 38 -0.73 9.80 19.50
CA ALA A 38 0.57 9.90 20.15
C ALA A 38 1.70 9.53 19.18
N LEU A 39 2.49 10.53 18.79
CA LEU A 39 3.65 10.38 17.92
C LEU A 39 4.89 10.16 18.80
N LYS A 40 5.59 9.03 18.66
CA LYS A 40 6.87 8.77 19.34
C LYS A 40 8.02 8.91 18.37
N LEU A 41 8.99 9.75 18.71
CA LEU A 41 10.24 9.87 17.96
C LEU A 41 11.09 8.63 18.24
N VAL A 42 11.33 7.83 17.21
CA VAL A 42 12.25 6.70 17.26
C VAL A 42 13.58 7.17 16.71
N GLN A 43 14.55 7.38 17.61
CA GLN A 43 15.92 7.77 17.28
C GLN A 43 16.88 6.77 17.93
N ASP A 44 17.83 6.27 17.14
CA ASP A 44 18.96 5.42 17.54
C ASP A 44 18.60 4.04 18.16
N ALA A 45 19.32 2.99 17.79
CA ALA A 45 19.19 1.66 18.39
C ALA A 45 19.84 1.54 19.80
N ARG A 46 20.04 2.65 20.51
CA ARG A 46 20.90 2.72 21.71
C ARG A 46 20.25 2.18 22.99
N GLU A 47 18.94 1.94 23.02
CA GLU A 47 18.21 1.65 24.26
C GLU A 47 17.95 0.16 24.55
N GLU A 48 18.56 -0.79 23.82
CA GLU A 48 18.35 -2.23 24.08
C GLU A 48 19.58 -2.93 24.70
N PRO A 49 19.41 -3.75 25.76
CA PRO A 49 20.50 -4.52 26.35
C PRO A 49 21.01 -5.59 25.36
N GLY A 50 22.33 -5.60 25.11
CA GLY A 50 23.01 -6.57 24.23
C GLY A 50 23.97 -5.92 23.23
N SER A 51 24.31 -6.65 22.17
CA SER A 51 25.05 -6.14 21.01
C SER A 51 24.24 -6.37 19.72
N PRO A 52 23.05 -5.77 19.58
CA PRO A 52 22.20 -5.96 18.40
C PRO A 52 22.88 -5.41 17.14
N ASP A 53 22.58 -5.99 15.98
CA ASP A 53 22.97 -5.39 14.70
C ASP A 53 22.22 -4.06 14.53
N LEU A 54 22.96 -2.96 14.70
CA LEU A 54 22.47 -1.59 14.59
C LEU A 54 21.68 -1.36 13.29
N LYS A 55 22.11 -1.99 12.18
CA LYS A 55 21.43 -1.84 10.89
C LYS A 55 20.07 -2.51 10.92
N GLU A 56 19.98 -3.74 11.41
CA GLU A 56 18.73 -4.48 11.49
C GLU A 56 17.70 -3.71 12.33
N LYS A 57 18.12 -3.15 13.46
CA LYS A 57 17.23 -2.36 14.31
C LYS A 57 16.74 -1.08 13.64
N ILE A 58 17.61 -0.37 12.92
CA ILE A 58 17.20 0.80 12.13
C ILE A 58 16.16 0.41 11.09
N LEU A 59 16.37 -0.68 10.35
CA LEU A 59 15.42 -1.16 9.33
C LEU A 59 14.08 -1.59 9.95
N GLN A 60 14.09 -2.25 11.11
CA GLN A 60 12.87 -2.60 11.86
C GLN A 60 12.12 -1.34 12.32
N ASN A 61 12.83 -0.33 12.83
CA ASN A 61 12.25 0.95 13.23
C ASN A 61 11.64 1.70 12.04
N ILE A 62 12.30 1.68 10.88
CA ILE A 62 11.76 2.25 9.65
C ILE A 62 10.50 1.49 9.21
N SER A 63 10.51 0.16 9.29
CA SER A 63 9.39 -0.70 8.85
C SER A 63 8.13 -0.53 9.71
N SER A 64 8.28 -0.19 10.98
CA SER A 64 7.19 -0.02 11.96
C SER A 64 6.75 1.43 12.14
N CYS A 65 7.46 2.40 11.56
CA CYS A 65 7.10 3.82 11.68
C CYS A 65 5.95 4.19 10.73
N GLN A 66 5.12 5.15 11.14
CA GLN A 66 4.03 5.68 10.32
C GLN A 66 4.49 6.74 9.32
N PHE A 67 5.50 7.50 9.72
CA PHE A 67 6.09 8.60 8.97
C PHE A 67 7.61 8.51 9.08
N PHE A 68 8.28 8.71 7.95
CA PHE A 68 9.73 8.75 7.89
C PHE A 68 10.16 10.17 7.51
N VAL A 69 10.94 10.81 8.40
CA VAL A 69 11.50 12.14 8.20
C VAL A 69 13.00 12.00 7.97
N CYS A 70 13.56 12.68 6.97
CA CYS A 70 15.01 12.60 6.73
C CYS A 70 15.64 13.93 6.29
N ASP A 71 16.87 14.16 6.76
CA ASP A 71 17.70 15.32 6.38
C ASP A 71 18.51 15.04 5.11
N VAL A 72 18.00 15.51 3.97
CA VAL A 72 18.65 15.36 2.65
C VAL A 72 19.58 16.54 2.30
N THR A 73 20.05 17.30 3.30
CA THR A 73 21.03 18.38 3.08
C THR A 73 22.32 17.84 2.45
N LEU A 74 22.84 18.57 1.45
CA LEU A 74 24.04 18.19 0.73
C LEU A 74 25.27 18.23 1.65
N VAL A 75 26.06 17.15 1.63
CA VAL A 75 27.28 17.01 2.45
C VAL A 75 28.54 17.48 1.72
N ASN A 76 28.46 17.58 0.40
CA ASN A 76 29.55 18.02 -0.48
C ASN A 76 29.11 19.22 -1.37
N PRO A 77 28.60 20.31 -0.78
CA PRO A 77 27.99 21.41 -1.52
C PRO A 77 28.94 22.10 -2.51
N ASP A 78 30.23 22.12 -2.18
CA ASP A 78 31.31 22.77 -2.95
C ASP A 78 32.01 21.81 -3.92
N SER A 79 31.51 20.58 -4.08
CA SER A 79 32.10 19.61 -5.00
C SER A 79 31.97 20.09 -6.45
N SER A 80 33.07 19.97 -7.21
CA SER A 80 33.06 20.11 -8.67
C SER A 80 32.42 18.91 -9.39
N GLY A 81 32.24 17.79 -8.67
CA GLY A 81 31.58 16.58 -9.15
C GLY A 81 30.08 16.54 -8.81
N ARG A 82 29.53 15.32 -8.75
CA ARG A 82 28.12 15.13 -8.37
C ARG A 82 27.93 15.41 -6.88
N LYS A 83 27.05 16.37 -6.58
CA LYS A 83 26.60 16.67 -5.21
C LYS A 83 25.65 15.57 -4.71
N MET A 84 25.72 15.25 -3.42
CA MET A 84 24.98 14.16 -2.80
C MET A 84 24.66 14.51 -1.33
N PRO A 85 23.50 14.08 -0.80
CA PRO A 85 23.25 14.02 0.63
C PRO A 85 24.11 12.95 1.32
N ASN A 86 23.93 12.76 2.63
CA ASN A 86 24.62 11.69 3.34
C ASN A 86 24.21 10.29 2.78
N PRO A 87 25.17 9.40 2.44
CA PRO A 87 24.85 8.08 1.88
C PRO A 87 24.04 7.15 2.79
N ASN A 88 24.22 7.22 4.11
CA ASN A 88 23.43 6.42 5.07
C ASN A 88 21.98 6.89 5.09
N VAL A 89 21.75 8.20 5.12
CA VAL A 89 20.40 8.78 4.99
C VAL A 89 19.74 8.36 3.69
N MET A 90 20.50 8.34 2.58
CA MET A 90 19.98 7.88 1.28
C MET A 90 19.64 6.38 1.27
N PHE A 91 20.43 5.54 1.95
CA PHE A 91 20.13 4.11 2.11
C PHE A 91 18.84 3.90 2.92
N GLU A 92 18.72 4.57 4.07
CA GLU A 92 17.53 4.50 4.93
C GLU A 92 16.29 5.04 4.20
N LEU A 93 16.42 6.13 3.46
CA LEU A 93 15.37 6.68 2.60
C LEU A 93 14.92 5.67 1.53
N GLY A 94 15.87 5.02 0.85
CA GLY A 94 15.55 4.00 -0.17
C GLY A 94 14.75 2.85 0.42
N TYR A 95 15.15 2.36 1.60
CA TYR A 95 14.41 1.33 2.32
C TYR A 95 13.03 1.84 2.78
N ALA A 96 12.94 3.04 3.34
CA ALA A 96 11.69 3.66 3.76
C ALA A 96 10.70 3.81 2.60
N VAL A 97 11.15 4.27 1.43
CA VAL A 97 10.32 4.37 0.21
C VAL A 97 9.82 3.00 -0.22
N LYS A 98 10.66 1.96 -0.18
CA LYS A 98 10.26 0.59 -0.53
C LYS A 98 9.19 0.03 0.43
N ARG A 99 9.27 0.37 1.71
CA ARG A 99 8.39 -0.15 2.77
C ARG A 99 7.10 0.65 2.94
N LEU A 100 7.24 1.96 3.04
CA LEU A 100 6.19 2.89 3.45
C LEU A 100 5.55 3.62 2.27
N GLY A 101 6.21 3.60 1.10
CA GLY A 101 5.84 4.42 -0.04
C GLY A 101 6.17 5.90 0.16
N TRP A 102 6.27 6.65 -0.95
CA TRP A 102 6.58 8.09 -0.95
C TRP A 102 5.57 8.93 -0.19
N GLU A 103 4.34 8.43 -0.07
CA GLU A 103 3.21 9.10 0.53
C GLU A 103 3.34 9.31 2.05
N ARG A 104 4.30 8.63 2.70
CA ARG A 104 4.65 8.73 4.13
C ARG A 104 6.03 9.33 4.39
N ILE A 105 6.73 9.77 3.34
CA ILE A 105 8.08 10.34 3.43
C ILE A 105 8.02 11.86 3.54
N ILE A 106 8.77 12.42 4.51
CA ILE A 106 8.94 13.86 4.70
C ILE A 106 10.43 14.18 4.54
N LEU A 107 10.79 14.74 3.39
CA LEU A 107 12.15 15.20 3.12
C LEU A 107 12.35 16.60 3.72
N VAL A 108 13.46 16.83 4.42
CA VAL A 108 13.84 18.13 4.96
C VAL A 108 15.18 18.55 4.35
N TYR A 109 15.30 19.79 3.90
CA TYR A 109 16.47 20.28 3.16
C TYR A 109 16.93 21.67 3.60
N ASN A 110 18.19 21.80 4.04
CA ASN A 110 18.82 23.10 4.30
C ASN A 110 19.43 23.67 3.01
N THR A 111 18.80 24.70 2.46
CA THR A 111 19.20 25.37 1.22
C THR A 111 20.48 26.20 1.35
N CYS A 112 21.07 26.31 2.54
CA CYS A 112 22.42 26.87 2.70
C CYS A 112 23.50 26.02 2.04
N ASN A 113 23.26 24.72 1.88
CA ASN A 113 24.20 23.77 1.30
C ASN A 113 23.98 23.58 -0.21
N GLY A 114 23.30 24.50 -0.88
CA GLY A 114 23.07 24.46 -2.32
C GLY A 114 21.61 24.56 -2.68
N ARG A 115 21.34 24.60 -3.99
CA ARG A 115 19.97 24.79 -4.49
C ARG A 115 19.21 23.48 -4.47
N ILE A 116 17.88 23.54 -4.49
CA ILE A 116 17.03 22.33 -4.58
C ILE A 116 17.35 21.56 -5.87
N GLU A 117 17.71 22.28 -6.94
CA GLU A 117 18.08 21.73 -8.23
C GLU A 117 19.35 20.87 -8.20
N ASP A 118 20.20 21.07 -7.18
CA ASP A 118 21.44 20.33 -6.95
C ASP A 118 21.20 18.96 -6.29
N LEU A 119 20.00 18.72 -5.73
CA LEU A 119 19.65 17.41 -5.19
C LEU A 119 19.58 16.35 -6.29
N PRO A 120 19.88 15.07 -5.98
CA PRO A 120 19.68 13.96 -6.89
C PRO A 120 18.27 13.95 -7.51
N PHE A 121 18.19 13.63 -8.80
CA PHE A 121 16.92 13.71 -9.54
C PHE A 121 15.81 12.84 -8.92
N ASP A 122 16.19 11.70 -8.32
CA ASP A 122 15.30 10.75 -7.64
C ASP A 122 14.56 11.36 -6.45
N ILE A 123 15.11 12.38 -5.79
CA ILE A 123 14.51 12.97 -4.57
C ILE A 123 14.06 14.42 -4.78
N ARG A 124 14.67 15.13 -5.73
CA ARG A 124 14.34 16.53 -6.04
C ARG A 124 12.86 16.72 -6.38
N SER A 125 12.26 15.78 -7.11
CA SER A 125 10.87 15.85 -7.55
C SER A 125 9.85 15.58 -6.44
N HIS A 126 10.30 15.09 -5.28
CA HIS A 126 9.47 14.73 -4.13
C HIS A 126 9.24 15.88 -3.14
N ARG A 127 9.47 17.12 -3.59
CA ARG A 127 9.12 18.37 -2.89
C ARG A 127 9.66 18.45 -1.45
N PRO A 128 10.99 18.53 -1.26
CA PRO A 128 11.56 18.68 0.07
C PRO A 128 11.08 19.93 0.81
N GLN A 129 10.87 19.79 2.12
CA GLN A 129 10.60 20.90 3.01
C GLN A 129 11.87 21.69 3.24
N CYS A 130 11.95 22.82 2.53
CA CYS A 130 13.16 23.61 2.47
C CYS A 130 13.16 24.71 3.51
N TYR A 131 14.30 24.85 4.19
CA TYR A 131 14.58 25.98 5.06
C TYR A 131 15.95 26.56 4.72
N LYS A 132 16.20 27.78 5.15
CA LYS A 132 17.49 28.45 5.01
C LYS A 132 17.87 29.04 6.35
N ILE A 133 19.05 28.69 6.86
CA ILE A 133 19.62 29.34 8.05
C ILE A 133 21.11 29.56 7.78
N ILE A 134 21.49 30.80 7.53
CA ILE A 134 22.88 31.18 7.33
C ILE A 134 23.47 31.39 8.74
N GLY A 135 24.27 30.43 9.20
CA GLY A 135 25.13 30.62 10.35
C GLY A 135 26.47 31.19 9.89
N ASP A 136 26.61 32.51 9.75
CA ASP A 136 27.96 33.09 9.77
C ASP A 136 28.40 33.25 11.23
N ARG A 137 29.71 33.21 11.47
CA ARG A 137 30.32 33.74 12.71
C ARG A 137 29.91 35.20 12.98
N ASN A 138 29.26 35.89 12.02
CA ASN A 138 28.79 37.28 12.09
C ASN A 138 27.25 37.50 12.05
N ASN A 139 26.42 36.56 12.52
CA ASN A 139 25.03 36.86 12.95
C ASN A 139 24.06 37.49 11.90
N HIS A 140 23.99 36.98 10.67
CA HIS A 140 22.86 37.27 9.77
C HIS A 140 22.10 35.99 9.42
N ILE A 141 20.94 35.79 10.06
CA ILE A 141 20.05 34.65 9.82
C ILE A 141 18.82 35.15 9.03
N GLU A 142 18.41 34.46 7.97
CA GLU A 142 17.14 34.75 7.27
C GLU A 142 16.39 33.43 7.07
N SER A 143 15.39 33.16 7.92
CA SER A 143 14.60 31.91 7.87
C SER A 143 13.52 32.00 6.79
N ILE A 144 13.93 31.80 5.54
CA ILE A 144 12.98 31.58 4.44
C ILE A 144 12.61 30.11 4.48
N LEU A 145 11.41 29.81 4.98
CA LEU A 145 10.73 28.60 4.53
C LEU A 145 10.28 28.87 3.10
N THR A 146 10.97 28.30 2.13
CA THR A 146 10.33 28.05 0.83
C THR A 146 9.45 26.83 1.02
N GLY A 147 8.41 26.99 1.86
CA GLY A 147 7.35 26.02 1.98
C GLY A 147 6.77 25.82 0.59
N THR A 148 6.60 24.56 0.24
CA THR A 148 5.76 24.09 -0.86
C THR A 148 4.75 25.15 -1.26
N ARG A 149 4.85 25.67 -2.49
CA ARG A 149 3.67 26.17 -3.18
C ARG A 149 2.67 25.02 -3.15
N ILE A 150 1.81 24.95 -2.12
CA ILE A 150 0.52 24.30 -2.20
C ILE A 150 -0.29 25.17 -3.15
N ASN A 151 0.10 25.13 -4.41
CA ASN A 151 -0.64 25.76 -5.47
C ASN A 151 -1.73 24.76 -5.89
N LYS A 152 -2.63 24.43 -4.94
CA LYS A 152 -4.04 24.18 -5.32
C LYS A 152 -4.53 25.36 -6.16
N ALA A 153 -4.02 26.57 -5.86
CA ALA A 153 -4.15 27.75 -6.69
C ALA A 153 -3.51 27.64 -8.10
N SER A 154 -2.35 27.02 -8.38
CA SER A 154 -1.82 27.01 -9.79
C SER A 154 -2.55 26.05 -10.71
N GLN A 155 -3.01 24.88 -10.25
CA GLN A 155 -3.78 24.01 -11.15
C GLN A 155 -5.15 24.63 -11.45
N ILE A 156 -5.81 25.17 -10.43
CA ILE A 156 -7.09 25.88 -10.58
C ILE A 156 -6.89 27.19 -11.35
N ILE A 157 -5.85 27.99 -11.10
CA ILE A 157 -5.55 29.21 -11.87
C ILE A 157 -5.13 28.86 -13.29
N THR A 158 -4.42 27.75 -13.56
CA THR A 158 -4.09 27.37 -14.95
C THR A 158 -5.35 26.92 -15.70
N LEU A 159 -6.23 26.15 -15.06
CA LEU A 159 -7.54 25.77 -15.58
C LEU A 159 -8.45 26.99 -15.79
N ILE A 160 -8.57 27.87 -14.79
CA ILE A 160 -9.34 29.11 -14.84
C ILE A 160 -8.75 30.08 -15.86
N VAL A 161 -7.43 30.26 -15.93
CA VAL A 161 -6.77 31.11 -16.94
C VAL A 161 -6.93 30.52 -18.34
N SER A 162 -6.92 29.20 -18.51
CA SER A 162 -7.20 28.56 -19.80
C SER A 162 -8.67 28.75 -20.23
N TYR A 163 -9.60 28.63 -19.27
CA TYR A 163 -11.04 28.84 -19.47
C TYR A 163 -11.38 30.32 -19.73
N LEU A 164 -10.74 31.24 -19.01
CA LEU A 164 -10.83 32.69 -19.19
C LEU A 164 -10.18 33.14 -20.50
N LYS A 165 -9.09 32.51 -20.96
CA LYS A 165 -8.48 32.79 -22.28
C LYS A 165 -9.36 32.30 -23.44
N GLN A 166 -10.02 31.14 -23.28
CA GLN A 166 -11.00 30.66 -24.28
C GLN A 166 -12.21 31.59 -24.37
N THR A 167 -12.69 32.11 -23.23
CA THR A 167 -13.84 33.03 -23.20
C THR A 167 -13.49 34.48 -23.56
N ALA A 168 -12.26 34.94 -23.29
CA ALA A 168 -11.78 36.28 -23.67
C ALA A 168 -11.48 36.44 -25.18
N SER A 169 -11.39 35.35 -25.95
CA SER A 169 -11.23 35.40 -27.41
C SER A 169 -12.48 35.88 -28.17
N LYS A 170 -13.60 36.13 -27.46
CA LYS A 170 -14.90 36.51 -28.05
C LYS A 170 -15.37 37.94 -27.75
N LEU A 171 -14.50 38.85 -27.31
CA LEU A 171 -14.89 40.26 -27.07
C LEU A 171 -14.22 41.23 -28.05
N PRO A 172 -14.97 42.21 -28.61
CA PRO A 172 -14.45 43.13 -29.63
C PRO A 172 -13.36 44.05 -29.09
N ARG A 173 -12.32 44.28 -29.89
CA ARG A 173 -11.28 45.28 -29.62
C ARG A 173 -11.81 46.65 -30.01
N ASP A 174 -11.91 47.58 -29.07
CA ASP A 174 -11.93 49.01 -29.37
C ASP A 174 -11.36 49.85 -28.21
N ALA A 175 -10.47 50.79 -28.60
CA ALA A 175 -10.01 52.01 -27.91
C ALA A 175 -9.27 51.86 -26.55
N CYS A 176 -8.22 52.58 -26.17
CA CYS A 176 -7.74 53.92 -26.54
C CYS A 176 -6.24 54.09 -26.17
N LYS A 177 -5.63 55.16 -26.70
CA LYS A 177 -4.21 55.55 -26.73
C LYS A 177 -3.72 56.27 -25.45
N CYS A 178 -2.38 56.43 -25.38
CA CYS A 178 -1.55 57.45 -24.67
C CYS A 178 -1.00 57.07 -23.27
N ARG A 179 0.16 57.55 -22.78
CA ARG A 179 1.49 57.98 -23.30
C ARG A 179 2.39 58.09 -22.03
N THR A 180 3.70 57.96 -22.24
CA THR A 180 4.88 57.98 -21.33
C THR A 180 5.07 59.17 -20.38
N GLU A 181 5.81 58.97 -19.26
CA GLU A 181 6.91 59.83 -18.69
C GLU A 181 7.24 59.38 -17.24
N ALA A 182 8.43 58.83 -16.91
CA ALA A 182 9.74 59.44 -16.58
C ALA A 182 9.97 59.75 -15.06
N LEU A 183 11.05 59.18 -14.50
CA LEU A 183 11.60 59.32 -13.13
C LEU A 183 12.17 60.73 -12.85
N PRO A 184 12.46 61.08 -11.57
CA PRO A 184 13.88 61.27 -11.21
C PRO A 184 14.32 60.83 -9.79
N ARG A 185 15.65 60.74 -9.65
CA ARG A 185 16.50 60.30 -8.52
C ARG A 185 16.57 61.33 -7.38
N GLY A 186 16.97 60.88 -6.19
CA GLY A 186 17.47 61.72 -5.09
C GLY A 186 18.27 60.93 -4.04
N THR A 187 19.52 61.35 -3.81
CA THR A 187 20.54 60.83 -2.87
C THR A 187 20.48 61.52 -1.50
N CYS A 188 20.88 60.85 -0.40
CA CYS A 188 21.63 61.49 0.70
C CYS A 188 22.29 60.46 1.66
N SER A 189 23.50 60.78 2.13
CA SER A 189 24.34 60.04 3.07
C SER A 189 24.42 60.74 4.44
N CYS A 190 24.50 60.01 5.55
CA CYS A 190 25.42 60.31 6.67
C CYS A 190 25.40 59.29 7.82
N ASN A 191 26.58 59.21 8.46
CA ASN A 191 26.92 58.84 9.84
C ASN A 191 27.33 57.40 10.21
N GLN A 192 28.66 57.23 10.25
CA GLN A 192 29.40 56.34 11.14
C GLN A 192 29.57 56.99 12.52
N SER A 193 29.21 56.27 13.59
CA SER A 193 29.99 56.17 14.84
C SER A 193 29.22 55.38 15.90
N ASN A 194 29.62 54.12 16.18
CA ASN A 194 29.61 53.54 17.52
C ASN A 194 30.14 52.09 17.52
N SER A 195 31.42 51.90 17.84
CA SER A 195 32.10 50.60 17.89
C SER A 195 32.29 50.03 19.31
N LYS A 196 31.52 50.45 20.32
CA LYS A 196 31.70 49.98 21.72
C LYS A 196 30.44 49.54 22.49
N LEU A 197 29.34 49.22 21.80
CA LEU A 197 28.07 48.75 22.41
C LEU A 197 27.58 47.39 21.86
N ILE A 198 28.43 46.63 21.16
CA ILE A 198 28.03 45.51 20.29
C ILE A 198 28.12 44.12 20.98
N SER A 199 28.69 43.98 22.18
CA SER A 199 28.92 42.65 22.78
C SER A 199 27.76 42.07 23.61
N GLU A 200 26.74 42.84 24.00
CA GLU A 200 25.65 42.33 24.87
C GLU A 200 24.27 42.27 24.20
N LYS A 201 24.02 43.02 23.12
CA LYS A 201 22.76 42.96 22.35
C LYS A 201 22.66 41.76 21.38
N ASN A 202 23.78 41.14 21.01
CA ASN A 202 23.82 40.10 19.97
C ASN A 202 23.41 38.68 20.41
N LYS A 203 23.29 38.39 21.71
CA LYS A 203 22.80 37.07 22.20
C LYS A 203 21.27 36.94 22.16
N LYS A 204 20.53 38.06 22.14
CA LYS A 204 19.06 38.07 22.15
C LYS A 204 18.45 37.75 20.77
N THR A 205 19.17 38.07 19.69
CA THR A 205 18.74 37.88 18.29
C THR A 205 18.85 36.43 17.78
N ASN A 206 19.94 35.71 18.05
CA ASN A 206 20.11 34.34 17.52
C ASN A 206 19.13 33.32 18.13
N SER A 207 18.82 33.45 19.42
CA SER A 207 17.89 32.55 20.13
C SER A 207 16.46 32.70 19.59
N GLU A 208 16.02 33.94 19.34
CA GLU A 208 14.69 34.24 18.79
C GLU A 208 14.54 33.72 17.35
N MET A 209 15.58 33.87 16.54
CA MET A 209 15.58 33.41 15.15
C MET A 209 15.62 31.88 15.03
N LYS A 210 16.41 31.21 15.88
CA LYS A 210 16.39 29.74 15.98
C LYS A 210 15.00 29.25 16.37
N LYS A 211 14.36 29.88 17.36
CA LYS A 211 12.98 29.57 17.77
C LYS A 211 11.97 29.78 16.64
N ASP A 212 12.09 30.87 15.87
CA ASP A 212 11.22 31.12 14.72
C ASP A 212 11.39 30.05 13.63
N ALA A 213 12.63 29.68 13.31
CA ALA A 213 12.92 28.62 12.35
C ALA A 213 12.36 27.27 12.79
N ILE A 214 12.56 26.90 14.06
CA ILE A 214 11.98 25.68 14.64
C ILE A 214 10.46 25.70 14.51
N ARG A 215 9.80 26.79 14.93
CA ARG A 215 8.33 26.94 14.83
C ARG A 215 7.84 26.78 13.39
N LYS A 216 8.55 27.39 12.45
CA LYS A 216 8.28 27.33 11.02
C LYS A 216 8.36 25.89 10.49
N ILE A 217 9.48 25.20 10.71
CA ILE A 217 9.68 23.82 10.26
C ILE A 217 8.64 22.89 10.91
N SER A 218 8.39 23.06 12.22
CA SER A 218 7.39 22.29 12.97
C SER A 218 6.01 22.39 12.30
N LYS A 219 5.54 23.61 12.00
CA LYS A 219 4.27 23.84 11.31
C LYS A 219 4.21 23.18 9.94
N SER A 220 5.30 23.21 9.19
CA SER A 220 5.37 22.55 7.88
C SER A 220 5.23 21.03 8.01
N ILE A 221 5.93 20.42 8.97
CA ILE A 221 5.84 18.99 9.27
C ILE A 221 4.40 18.62 9.67
N ILE A 222 3.79 19.35 10.61
CA ILE A 222 2.39 19.12 11.04
C ILE A 222 1.44 19.20 9.85
N SER A 223 1.56 20.22 9.02
CA SER A 223 0.70 20.37 7.84
C SER A 223 0.84 19.20 6.86
N THR A 224 2.05 18.66 6.72
CA THR A 224 2.32 17.50 5.87
C THR A 224 1.71 16.24 6.48
N VAL A 225 1.88 16.03 7.79
CA VAL A 225 1.29 14.90 8.51
C VAL A 225 -0.24 14.94 8.42
N LYS A 226 -0.88 16.10 8.63
CA LYS A 226 -2.33 16.31 8.43
C LYS A 226 -2.80 15.81 7.07
N LEU A 227 -2.14 16.28 6.01
CA LEU A 227 -2.46 15.90 4.63
C LEU A 227 -2.28 14.41 4.34
N ILE A 228 -1.41 13.72 5.06
CA ILE A 228 -1.21 12.28 4.89
C ILE A 228 -2.29 11.49 5.63
N VAL A 229 -2.61 11.86 6.87
CA VAL A 229 -3.59 11.17 7.72
C VAL A 229 -5.02 11.34 7.20
N GLU A 230 -5.34 12.50 6.63
CA GLU A 230 -6.68 12.80 6.08
C GLU A 230 -7.01 12.05 4.78
N ARG A 231 -6.08 11.26 4.22
CA ARG A 231 -6.33 10.51 2.99
C ARG A 231 -7.29 9.32 3.23
N PRO A 232 -8.26 9.05 2.34
CA PRO A 232 -9.22 7.95 2.52
C PRO A 232 -8.59 6.56 2.60
N ASP A 233 -7.44 6.38 1.93
CA ASP A 233 -6.68 5.13 1.85
C ASP A 233 -5.62 5.00 2.96
N PHE A 234 -5.48 5.99 3.84
CA PHE A 234 -4.52 5.94 4.94
C PHE A 234 -4.91 4.87 5.96
N LYS A 235 -4.11 3.81 6.02
CA LYS A 235 -4.17 2.79 7.09
C LYS A 235 -2.95 2.89 7.99
N CYS A 236 -3.14 2.68 9.29
CA CYS A 236 -2.05 2.70 10.25
C CYS A 236 -1.25 1.40 10.18
N ILE A 237 0.07 1.50 10.18
CA ILE A 237 0.98 0.35 10.29
C ILE A 237 0.94 -0.17 11.75
N PRO A 238 0.71 -1.47 11.99
CA PRO A 238 0.72 -2.03 13.34
C PRO A 238 2.09 -1.85 14.03
N PRO A 239 2.14 -1.60 15.36
CA PRO A 239 3.41 -1.45 16.09
C PRO A 239 4.29 -2.71 16.11
N ASP A 240 3.67 -3.87 16.00
CA ASP A 240 4.26 -5.22 15.94
C ASP A 240 4.52 -5.69 14.51
N TYR A 241 4.48 -4.76 13.54
CA TYR A 241 4.75 -5.09 12.15
C TYR A 241 6.20 -5.52 11.96
N VAL A 242 6.40 -6.82 11.82
CA VAL A 242 7.66 -7.43 11.40
C VAL A 242 7.61 -7.62 9.89
N ASP A 243 8.61 -7.09 9.19
CA ASP A 243 8.85 -7.51 7.81
C ASP A 243 9.35 -8.95 7.86
N ASP A 244 8.43 -9.89 7.72
CA ASP A 244 8.71 -11.32 7.66
C ASP A 244 8.64 -11.76 6.18
N PRO A 245 9.78 -11.86 5.47
CA PRO A 245 9.83 -12.39 4.12
C PRO A 245 9.17 -13.76 4.02
N ASP A 246 9.27 -14.59 5.08
CA ASP A 246 8.67 -15.91 5.12
C ASP A 246 7.15 -15.82 5.18
N LYS A 247 6.57 -14.85 5.89
CA LYS A 247 5.11 -14.64 5.91
C LYS A 247 4.56 -14.30 4.53
N LYS A 248 5.28 -13.46 3.77
CA LYS A 248 4.90 -13.16 2.38
C LYS A 248 5.04 -14.39 1.48
N ILE A 249 6.16 -15.09 1.56
CA ILE A 249 6.41 -16.32 0.78
C ILE A 249 5.34 -17.38 1.08
N LYS A 250 4.98 -17.57 2.35
CA LYS A 250 3.91 -18.49 2.79
C LYS A 250 2.57 -18.08 2.21
N LYS A 251 2.20 -16.79 2.27
CA LYS A 251 0.97 -16.28 1.65
C LYS A 251 0.96 -16.54 0.13
N ASP A 252 2.06 -16.25 -0.56
CA ASP A 252 2.17 -16.47 -2.01
C ASP A 252 2.04 -17.97 -2.36
N ARG A 253 2.56 -18.86 -1.51
CA ARG A 253 2.38 -20.31 -1.65
C ARG A 253 0.92 -20.73 -1.42
N ASP A 254 0.27 -20.21 -0.39
CA ASP A 254 -1.15 -20.46 -0.11
C ASP A 254 -2.04 -20.02 -1.27
N VAL A 255 -1.80 -18.83 -1.81
CA VAL A 255 -2.50 -18.32 -3.00
C VAL A 255 -2.36 -19.28 -4.19
N ASN A 256 -1.15 -19.78 -4.43
CA ASN A 256 -0.90 -20.71 -5.53
C ASN A 256 -1.56 -22.08 -5.31
N SER A 257 -1.50 -22.62 -4.10
CA SER A 257 -2.18 -23.87 -3.72
C SER A 257 -3.69 -23.74 -3.91
N MET A 258 -4.28 -22.65 -3.42
CA MET A 258 -5.73 -22.39 -3.55
C MET A 258 -6.17 -22.17 -5.00
N LYS A 259 -5.38 -21.47 -5.82
CA LYS A 259 -5.71 -21.30 -7.24
C LYS A 259 -5.80 -22.63 -7.98
N LYS A 260 -4.91 -23.57 -7.66
CA LYS A 260 -4.96 -24.93 -8.22
C LYS A 260 -6.21 -25.67 -7.76
N LEU A 261 -6.49 -25.65 -6.45
CA LEU A 261 -7.65 -26.33 -5.88
C LEU A 261 -8.98 -25.78 -6.43
N LEU A 262 -9.13 -24.45 -6.46
CA LEU A 262 -10.35 -23.79 -6.95
C LEU A 262 -10.51 -23.86 -8.46
N ALA A 263 -9.46 -24.22 -9.22
CA ALA A 263 -9.57 -24.49 -10.65
C ALA A 263 -10.19 -25.86 -10.95
N GLU A 264 -10.42 -26.70 -9.93
CA GLU A 264 -11.09 -28.00 -10.04
C GLU A 264 -12.55 -27.97 -9.57
N VAL A 265 -13.07 -26.80 -9.18
CA VAL A 265 -14.46 -26.65 -8.75
C VAL A 265 -15.08 -25.40 -9.35
N ASP A 266 -16.21 -25.57 -10.03
CA ASP A 266 -17.02 -24.47 -10.54
C ASP A 266 -18.06 -24.06 -9.48
N ALA A 267 -18.02 -22.78 -9.06
CA ALA A 267 -18.90 -22.28 -8.01
C ALA A 267 -20.38 -22.34 -8.38
N ASP A 268 -20.72 -22.12 -9.66
CA ASP A 268 -22.09 -22.17 -10.15
C ASP A 268 -22.62 -23.61 -10.15
N THR A 269 -21.81 -24.58 -10.58
CA THR A 269 -22.15 -26.00 -10.48
C THR A 269 -22.30 -26.44 -9.01
N PHE A 270 -21.43 -25.98 -8.10
CA PHE A 270 -21.54 -26.31 -6.69
C PHE A 270 -22.85 -25.78 -6.06
N GLN A 271 -23.27 -24.58 -6.47
CA GLN A 271 -24.56 -24.02 -6.10
C GLN A 271 -25.73 -24.83 -6.70
N HIS A 272 -25.60 -25.26 -7.96
CA HIS A 272 -26.60 -26.09 -8.62
C HIS A 272 -26.76 -27.44 -7.92
N PHE A 273 -25.66 -28.07 -7.53
CA PHE A 273 -25.63 -29.30 -6.74
C PHE A 273 -26.44 -29.17 -5.44
N TYR A 274 -26.23 -28.10 -4.67
CA TYR A 274 -27.02 -27.84 -3.46
C TYR A 274 -28.52 -27.69 -3.79
N ASN A 275 -28.85 -26.91 -4.83
CA ASN A 275 -30.25 -26.63 -5.17
C ASN A 275 -31.02 -27.87 -5.62
N GLU A 276 -30.42 -28.74 -6.43
CA GLU A 276 -31.07 -29.97 -6.90
C GLU A 276 -31.14 -31.03 -5.80
N SER A 277 -30.23 -31.00 -4.82
CA SER A 277 -30.31 -31.89 -3.67
C SER A 277 -31.59 -31.69 -2.84
N LEU A 278 -32.16 -30.48 -2.83
CA LEU A 278 -33.45 -30.17 -2.19
C LEU A 278 -34.62 -30.95 -2.81
N ARG A 279 -34.46 -31.38 -4.07
CA ARG A 279 -35.44 -32.17 -4.82
C ARG A 279 -35.14 -33.67 -4.77
N GLY A 280 -34.11 -34.08 -4.06
CA GLY A 280 -33.64 -35.47 -4.07
C GLY A 280 -32.96 -35.85 -5.39
N LEU A 281 -32.26 -34.91 -6.03
CA LEU A 281 -31.46 -35.15 -7.22
C LEU A 281 -30.00 -34.77 -6.97
N ILE A 282 -29.07 -35.55 -7.52
CA ILE A 282 -27.66 -35.16 -7.63
C ILE A 282 -27.33 -34.88 -9.09
N VAL A 283 -26.58 -33.82 -9.34
CA VAL A 283 -26.10 -33.43 -10.66
C VAL A 283 -24.88 -34.27 -11.02
N ASP A 284 -24.84 -34.87 -12.21
CA ASP A 284 -23.79 -35.83 -12.61
C ASP A 284 -22.41 -35.17 -12.74
N ASP A 285 -22.36 -33.92 -13.15
CA ASP A 285 -21.11 -33.17 -13.30
C ASP A 285 -20.39 -32.92 -11.96
N ILE A 286 -21.07 -32.99 -10.81
CA ILE A 286 -20.45 -32.84 -9.49
C ILE A 286 -19.37 -33.89 -9.24
N PHE A 287 -19.53 -35.10 -9.79
CA PHE A 287 -18.56 -36.18 -9.61
C PHE A 287 -17.23 -35.84 -10.29
N HIS A 288 -17.27 -35.18 -11.45
CA HIS A 288 -16.05 -34.72 -12.12
C HIS A 288 -15.29 -33.70 -11.26
N TYR A 289 -16.01 -32.69 -10.76
CA TYR A 289 -15.39 -31.65 -9.92
C TYR A 289 -14.90 -32.22 -8.60
N TRP A 290 -15.61 -33.18 -8.01
CA TRP A 290 -15.16 -33.87 -6.80
C TRP A 290 -13.84 -34.61 -7.03
N GLU A 291 -13.73 -35.41 -8.10
CA GLU A 291 -12.50 -36.15 -8.40
C GLU A 291 -11.32 -35.22 -8.66
N GLY A 292 -11.53 -34.10 -9.37
CA GLY A 292 -10.51 -33.06 -9.56
C GLY A 292 -10.07 -32.41 -8.25
N PHE A 293 -11.04 -31.96 -7.45
CA PHE A 293 -10.80 -31.33 -6.15
C PHE A 293 -10.03 -32.28 -5.21
N LYS A 294 -10.49 -33.52 -5.10
CA LYS A 294 -9.87 -34.57 -4.29
C LYS A 294 -8.44 -34.85 -4.74
N ALA A 295 -8.20 -34.97 -6.05
CA ALA A 295 -6.86 -35.23 -6.59
C ALA A 295 -5.86 -34.12 -6.24
N VAL A 296 -6.29 -32.86 -6.24
CA VAL A 296 -5.44 -31.74 -5.81
C VAL A 296 -5.25 -31.75 -4.30
N TYR A 297 -6.32 -31.90 -3.52
CA TYR A 297 -6.26 -31.87 -2.06
C TYR A 297 -5.39 -33.00 -1.48
N GLU A 298 -5.52 -34.22 -1.99
CA GLU A 298 -4.75 -35.39 -1.53
C GLU A 298 -3.31 -35.41 -2.09
N SER A 299 -2.95 -34.45 -2.96
CA SER A 299 -1.61 -34.36 -3.51
C SER A 299 -0.58 -34.08 -2.41
N PRO A 300 0.56 -34.79 -2.36
CA PRO A 300 1.66 -34.46 -1.45
C PRO A 300 2.22 -33.03 -1.64
N ALA A 301 1.95 -32.42 -2.79
CA ALA A 301 2.37 -31.06 -3.11
C ALA A 301 1.38 -29.98 -2.61
N PHE A 302 0.19 -30.37 -2.15
CA PHE A 302 -0.81 -29.45 -1.64
C PHE A 302 -0.56 -29.18 -0.15
N TYR A 303 -0.33 -27.91 0.18
CA TYR A 303 -0.12 -27.47 1.55
C TYR A 303 -0.60 -26.02 1.70
N LEU A 304 -1.15 -25.72 2.88
CA LEU A 304 -1.60 -24.39 3.29
C LEU A 304 -0.94 -24.02 4.63
N TYR A 305 -0.28 -22.86 4.67
CA TYR A 305 0.38 -22.30 5.84
C TYR A 305 -0.61 -21.52 6.73
N ASP A 306 -1.64 -20.90 6.13
CA ASP A 306 -2.73 -20.27 6.88
C ASP A 306 -3.65 -21.33 7.50
N GLU A 307 -3.63 -21.41 8.83
CA GLU A 307 -4.43 -22.35 9.62
C GLU A 307 -5.95 -22.17 9.47
N ASN A 308 -6.43 -20.94 9.27
CA ASN A 308 -7.86 -20.68 9.09
C ASN A 308 -8.32 -21.16 7.72
N LEU A 309 -7.52 -20.87 6.69
CA LEU A 309 -7.75 -21.33 5.33
C LEU A 309 -7.70 -22.86 5.26
N LYS A 310 -6.69 -23.47 5.90
CA LYS A 310 -6.56 -24.94 5.97
C LYS A 310 -7.80 -25.58 6.60
N LYS A 311 -8.24 -25.11 7.76
CA LYS A 311 -9.44 -25.63 8.44
C LYS A 311 -10.70 -25.51 7.59
N ALA A 312 -10.84 -24.42 6.83
CA ALA A 312 -11.98 -24.24 5.94
C ALA A 312 -11.98 -25.24 4.78
N VAL A 313 -10.80 -25.50 4.19
CA VAL A 313 -10.64 -26.49 3.12
C VAL A 313 -10.85 -27.91 3.65
N ASP A 314 -10.25 -28.26 4.80
CA ASP A 314 -10.41 -29.58 5.42
C ASP A 314 -11.90 -29.87 5.71
N ALA A 315 -12.63 -28.90 6.28
CA ALA A 315 -14.06 -29.06 6.57
C ALA A 315 -14.91 -29.23 5.30
N LEU A 316 -14.59 -28.49 4.24
CA LEU A 316 -15.23 -28.67 2.94
C LEU A 316 -14.98 -30.08 2.38
N TYR A 317 -13.73 -30.54 2.43
CA TYR A 317 -13.35 -31.87 1.95
C TYR A 317 -14.13 -32.97 2.69
N GLU A 318 -14.16 -32.93 4.02
CA GLU A 318 -14.85 -33.94 4.84
C GLU A 318 -16.35 -34.03 4.51
N HIS A 319 -17.05 -32.89 4.47
CA HIS A 319 -18.49 -32.88 4.20
C HIS A 319 -18.81 -33.21 2.75
N TRP A 320 -17.99 -32.78 1.79
CA TRP A 320 -18.20 -33.12 0.38
C TRP A 320 -17.95 -34.61 0.14
N GLN A 321 -16.88 -35.18 0.69
CA GLN A 321 -16.63 -36.63 0.64
C GLN A 321 -17.81 -37.42 1.25
N ALA A 322 -18.26 -37.02 2.43
CA ALA A 322 -19.39 -37.67 3.10
C ALA A 322 -20.70 -37.53 2.32
N SER A 323 -20.87 -36.47 1.52
CA SER A 323 -22.06 -36.29 0.69
C SER A 323 -22.11 -37.26 -0.51
N LEU A 324 -20.95 -37.65 -1.04
CA LEU A 324 -20.83 -38.51 -2.22
C LEU A 324 -20.46 -39.97 -1.90
N SER A 325 -20.26 -40.32 -0.62
CA SER A 325 -19.90 -41.67 -0.18
C SER A 325 -21.03 -42.70 -0.28
N TYR A 326 -22.25 -42.24 -0.57
CA TYR A 326 -23.46 -43.06 -0.68
C TYR A 326 -23.65 -43.68 -2.08
N GLY A 327 -22.60 -44.28 -2.67
CA GLY A 327 -22.62 -44.77 -4.06
C GLY A 327 -23.78 -45.71 -4.39
N ASP A 328 -24.20 -46.55 -3.44
CA ASP A 328 -25.35 -47.47 -3.59
C ASP A 328 -26.72 -46.79 -3.49
N CYS A 329 -26.75 -45.48 -3.20
CA CYS A 329 -27.96 -44.71 -2.98
C CYS A 329 -28.43 -43.94 -4.21
N PHE A 330 -27.73 -44.07 -5.34
CA PHE A 330 -28.04 -43.37 -6.59
C PHE A 330 -28.44 -44.35 -7.68
N ASN A 331 -29.56 -44.07 -8.35
CA ASN A 331 -29.89 -44.76 -9.59
C ASN A 331 -29.03 -44.23 -10.75
N THR A 332 -28.96 -45.00 -11.84
CA THR A 332 -28.26 -44.61 -13.07
C THR A 332 -28.70 -43.22 -13.53
N ALA A 333 -27.72 -42.40 -13.95
CA ALA A 333 -27.97 -41.04 -14.41
C ALA A 333 -29.00 -41.02 -15.56
N GLN A 334 -30.08 -40.25 -15.38
CA GLN A 334 -31.06 -39.97 -16.43
C GLN A 334 -31.04 -38.47 -16.72
N GLY A 335 -30.64 -38.10 -17.94
CA GLY A 335 -30.59 -36.69 -18.35
C GLY A 335 -29.62 -35.81 -17.55
N GLY A 336 -28.55 -36.39 -16.99
CA GLY A 336 -27.55 -35.66 -16.18
C GLY A 336 -27.88 -35.57 -14.69
N TYR A 337 -28.92 -36.27 -14.23
CA TYR A 337 -29.31 -36.31 -12.82
C TYR A 337 -29.38 -37.74 -12.28
N CYS A 338 -28.95 -37.91 -11.04
CA CYS A 338 -28.98 -39.16 -10.30
C CYS A 338 -30.02 -39.07 -9.16
N PRO A 339 -31.19 -39.74 -9.26
CA PRO A 339 -32.19 -39.71 -8.20
C PRO A 339 -31.83 -40.70 -7.07
N PHE A 340 -32.21 -40.36 -5.83
CA PHE A 340 -31.99 -41.22 -4.68
C PHE A 340 -32.86 -42.49 -4.69
N THR A 341 -32.34 -43.57 -4.11
CA THR A 341 -33.03 -44.87 -4.01
C THR A 341 -33.98 -45.00 -2.81
N SER A 342 -33.77 -44.23 -1.72
CA SER A 342 -34.67 -44.26 -0.55
C SER A 342 -34.74 -42.93 0.22
N ALA A 343 -35.90 -42.64 0.82
CA ALA A 343 -36.17 -41.38 1.53
C ALA A 343 -35.32 -41.18 2.82
N ILE A 344 -34.91 -42.26 3.49
CA ILE A 344 -34.06 -42.17 4.70
C ILE A 344 -32.63 -41.74 4.31
N GLN A 345 -32.10 -42.29 3.21
CA GLN A 345 -30.77 -41.96 2.72
C GLN A 345 -30.72 -40.54 2.14
N VAL A 346 -31.82 -40.04 1.57
CA VAL A 346 -31.97 -38.64 1.14
C VAL A 346 -31.65 -37.68 2.28
N SER A 347 -32.23 -37.89 3.47
CA SER A 347 -32.06 -36.97 4.61
C SER A 347 -30.60 -36.91 5.10
N ALA A 348 -29.94 -38.07 5.24
CA ALA A 348 -28.56 -38.14 5.69
C ALA A 348 -27.58 -37.53 4.68
N CYS A 349 -27.75 -37.84 3.39
CA CYS A 349 -26.94 -37.27 2.31
C CYS A 349 -27.18 -35.76 2.17
N PHE A 350 -28.44 -35.32 2.17
CA PHE A 350 -28.81 -33.91 2.09
C PHE A 350 -28.15 -33.06 3.18
N ASN A 351 -28.11 -33.56 4.43
CA ASN A 351 -27.43 -32.86 5.52
C ASN A 351 -25.94 -32.64 5.21
N GLN A 352 -25.25 -33.62 4.64
CA GLN A 352 -23.84 -33.48 4.25
C GLN A 352 -23.66 -32.52 3.07
N ILE A 353 -24.55 -32.56 2.07
CA ILE A 353 -24.56 -31.61 0.95
C ILE A 353 -24.74 -30.18 1.46
N GLN A 354 -25.66 -29.96 2.40
CA GLN A 354 -25.88 -28.67 3.03
C GLN A 354 -24.63 -28.19 3.78
N GLN A 355 -23.98 -29.06 4.57
CA GLN A 355 -22.76 -28.69 5.27
C GLN A 355 -21.61 -28.37 4.31
N ALA A 356 -21.46 -29.14 3.23
CA ALA A 356 -20.46 -28.89 2.20
C ALA A 356 -20.70 -27.50 1.54
N PHE A 357 -21.94 -27.18 1.22
CA PHE A 357 -22.32 -25.86 0.68
C PHE A 357 -22.01 -24.69 1.64
N LEU A 358 -22.30 -24.85 2.93
CA LEU A 358 -21.96 -23.85 3.94
C LEU A 358 -20.43 -23.69 4.07
N CYS A 359 -19.68 -24.79 4.05
CA CYS A 359 -18.22 -24.77 4.10
C CYS A 359 -17.61 -24.09 2.86
N PHE A 360 -18.12 -24.41 1.67
CA PHE A 360 -17.68 -23.77 0.42
C PHE A 360 -17.98 -22.26 0.44
N SER A 361 -19.17 -21.87 0.89
CA SER A 361 -19.55 -20.45 1.03
C SER A 361 -18.63 -19.71 2.01
N LYS A 362 -18.30 -20.33 3.14
CA LYS A 362 -17.36 -19.78 4.14
C LYS A 362 -15.95 -19.66 3.58
N LEU A 363 -15.47 -20.65 2.83
CA LEU A 363 -14.19 -20.61 2.15
C LEU A 363 -14.11 -19.43 1.16
N CYS A 364 -15.16 -19.25 0.34
CA CYS A 364 -15.27 -18.11 -0.58
C CYS A 364 -15.23 -16.76 0.16
N GLN A 365 -15.87 -16.65 1.33
CA GLN A 365 -15.82 -15.43 2.16
C GLN A 365 -14.41 -15.14 2.68
N ILE A 366 -13.69 -16.15 3.20
CA ILE A 366 -12.30 -16.00 3.65
C ILE A 366 -11.43 -15.50 2.50
N ILE A 367 -11.56 -16.11 1.32
CA ILE A 367 -10.80 -15.73 0.12
C ILE A 367 -11.08 -14.27 -0.25
N ASN A 368 -12.35 -13.88 -0.35
CA ASN A 368 -12.73 -12.52 -0.77
C ASN A 368 -12.25 -11.44 0.22
N ASN A 369 -12.12 -11.77 1.51
CA ASN A 369 -11.71 -10.81 2.54
C ASN A 369 -10.18 -10.70 2.66
N ASP A 370 -9.47 -11.84 2.64
CA ASP A 370 -8.05 -11.90 3.04
C ASP A 370 -7.10 -12.18 1.84
N TYR A 371 -7.64 -12.64 0.71
CA TYR A 371 -6.89 -13.10 -0.46
C TYR A 371 -7.38 -12.46 -1.77
N SER A 372 -7.25 -11.13 -1.87
CA SER A 372 -7.63 -10.36 -3.06
C SER A 372 -6.89 -10.78 -4.34
N GLU A 373 -5.79 -11.52 -4.22
CA GLU A 373 -5.01 -12.08 -5.32
C GLU A 373 -5.70 -13.28 -6.02
N ILE A 374 -6.74 -13.85 -5.41
CA ILE A 374 -7.52 -14.98 -5.93
C ILE A 374 -8.86 -14.44 -6.46
N ASN A 375 -9.13 -14.68 -7.74
CA ASN A 375 -10.41 -14.36 -8.36
C ASN A 375 -11.22 -15.65 -8.55
N ILE A 376 -12.25 -15.85 -7.72
CA ILE A 376 -13.08 -17.05 -7.71
C ILE A 376 -13.85 -17.22 -9.03
N ALA A 377 -14.31 -16.13 -9.64
CA ALA A 377 -15.00 -16.19 -10.93
C ALA A 377 -14.07 -16.66 -12.04
N GLU A 378 -12.80 -16.26 -11.98
CA GLU A 378 -11.79 -16.70 -12.94
C GLU A 378 -11.44 -18.18 -12.76
N THR A 379 -11.25 -18.65 -11.52
CA THR A 379 -10.97 -20.08 -11.27
C THR A 379 -12.16 -20.96 -11.63
N SER A 380 -13.40 -20.51 -11.36
CA SER A 380 -14.63 -21.21 -11.75
C SER A 380 -14.74 -21.33 -13.27
N ARG A 381 -14.43 -20.25 -14.01
CA ARG A 381 -14.39 -20.27 -15.48
C ARG A 381 -13.36 -21.27 -16.02
N LEU A 382 -12.21 -21.41 -15.38
CA LEU A 382 -11.19 -22.40 -15.73
C LEU A 382 -11.69 -23.82 -15.48
N ALA A 383 -12.31 -24.07 -14.32
CA ALA A 383 -12.91 -25.36 -13.95
C ALA A 383 -13.96 -25.80 -14.99
N ALA A 384 -14.92 -24.92 -15.29
CA ALA A 384 -15.96 -25.19 -16.28
C ALA A 384 -15.39 -25.43 -17.69
N ALA A 385 -14.33 -24.74 -18.07
CA ALA A 385 -13.64 -24.97 -19.34
C ALA A 385 -12.92 -26.33 -19.39
N ASN A 386 -12.32 -26.77 -18.27
CA ASN A 386 -11.70 -28.08 -18.15
C ASN A 386 -12.75 -29.20 -18.24
N TYR A 387 -13.87 -29.06 -17.54
CA TYR A 387 -14.98 -30.00 -17.62
C TYR A 387 -15.53 -30.12 -19.05
N LYS A 388 -15.79 -29.00 -19.75
CA LYS A 388 -16.26 -29.02 -21.14
C LYS A 388 -15.30 -29.77 -22.07
N LYS A 389 -13.98 -29.62 -21.89
CA LYS A 389 -12.98 -30.37 -22.66
C LYS A 389 -13.04 -31.87 -22.36
N PHE A 390 -13.20 -32.23 -21.10
CA PHE A 390 -13.35 -33.62 -20.67
C PHE A 390 -14.63 -34.25 -21.26
N ALA A 391 -15.79 -33.60 -21.08
CA ALA A 391 -17.07 -34.07 -21.60
C ALA A 391 -17.05 -34.27 -23.12
N ASN A 392 -16.45 -33.34 -23.87
CA ASN A 392 -16.30 -33.48 -25.32
C ASN A 392 -15.45 -34.70 -25.71
N LYS A 393 -14.39 -35.01 -24.97
CA LYS A 393 -13.57 -36.21 -25.22
C LYS A 393 -14.35 -37.49 -24.93
N CYS A 394 -15.09 -37.54 -23.83
CA CYS A 394 -15.93 -38.69 -23.49
C CYS A 394 -16.98 -38.94 -24.58
N ASN A 395 -17.68 -37.89 -25.03
CA ASN A 395 -18.67 -37.99 -26.10
C ASN A 395 -18.06 -38.45 -27.43
N GLN A 396 -16.85 -37.98 -27.77
CA GLN A 396 -16.13 -38.43 -28.96
C GLN A 396 -15.75 -39.92 -28.88
N ALA A 397 -15.29 -40.38 -27.70
CA ALA A 397 -14.96 -41.78 -27.48
C ALA A 397 -16.18 -42.70 -27.61
N LEU A 398 -17.30 -42.31 -26.98
CA LEU A 398 -18.58 -43.04 -27.07
C LEU A 398 -19.13 -43.06 -28.50
N ALA A 399 -18.94 -42.00 -29.29
CA ALA A 399 -19.38 -41.97 -30.69
C ALA A 399 -18.49 -42.83 -31.63
N SER A 400 -17.28 -43.19 -31.20
CA SER A 400 -16.33 -44.00 -31.99
C SER A 400 -16.45 -45.51 -31.76
N ASP A 401 -17.20 -45.92 -30.74
CA ASP A 401 -17.37 -47.32 -30.36
C ASP A 401 -18.73 -47.83 -30.89
N SER A 402 -18.68 -48.66 -31.94
CA SER A 402 -19.85 -49.03 -32.78
C SER A 402 -20.95 -49.74 -32.01
N ASP A 403 -20.60 -50.46 -30.93
CA ASP A 403 -21.55 -51.19 -30.09
C ASP A 403 -22.32 -50.28 -29.12
N SER A 404 -21.78 -49.10 -28.78
CA SER A 404 -22.47 -48.12 -27.92
C SER A 404 -23.46 -47.23 -28.66
N LEU A 405 -23.37 -47.11 -29.99
CA LEU A 405 -24.30 -46.32 -30.79
C LEU A 405 -25.70 -46.97 -30.84
N ASP A 406 -25.76 -48.30 -30.85
CA ASP A 406 -27.02 -49.06 -30.80
C ASP A 406 -27.71 -48.98 -29.43
N LEU A 407 -26.93 -48.95 -28.34
CA LEU A 407 -27.44 -48.73 -26.97
C LEU A 407 -27.97 -47.31 -26.75
N LEU A 408 -27.29 -46.30 -27.30
CA LEU A 408 -27.73 -44.90 -27.25
C LEU A 408 -29.05 -44.68 -28.03
N ASN A 409 -29.19 -45.33 -29.20
CA ASN A 409 -30.42 -45.32 -29.99
C ASN A 409 -31.56 -46.13 -29.34
N PHE A 410 -31.24 -47.13 -28.52
CA PHE A 410 -32.23 -47.91 -27.77
C PHE A 410 -32.73 -47.16 -26.52
N MET A 411 -31.89 -46.36 -25.86
CA MET A 411 -32.28 -45.55 -24.70
C MET A 411 -33.02 -44.24 -25.04
N GLN A 412 -32.99 -43.81 -26.29
CA GLN A 412 -33.70 -42.60 -26.78
C GLN A 412 -35.11 -42.89 -27.36
N LYS A 413 -35.53 -44.16 -27.41
CA LYS A 413 -36.92 -44.58 -27.71
C LYS A 413 -37.62 -45.01 -26.44
#